data_AF-A0A352Q0G1-F1
#
_entry.id   AF-A0A352Q0G1-F1
#
_cell.length_a   1.000
_cell.length_b   1.000
_cell.length_c   1.000
_cell.angle_alpha   90.00
_cell.angle_beta   90.00
_cell.angle_gamma   90.00
#
_symmetry.space_group_name_H-M   'P 1'
#
loop_
_entity.id
_entity.type
_entity.pdbx_description
1 polymer ?
#
loop_
_entity_poly.entity_id
_entity_poly.type
_entity_poly.pdbx_seq_one_letter_code
_entity_poly.pdbx_strand_id
1 'polypeptide(L)'
;MGHLNNHVVDLLATELRYSLENVQDAITQLEVSQLPVFRDSIKEINGVCAMAGVASLELLTREAVAATDAALGEQIPLAKLSPALAKAFGIAPRLLEYLIDTRQDNPCVLLPVIASLRALRQLPPVYEHHLIPDVTWPRLNQQGFTDALVSNRQHDLKRLVNLYQFGLLDLVRDSNRGKAWRILHRVAQRMQSHAPTPLEQNYWRAVEMTLTGFQAGRLRLRLDRIRLLAAVEKQLRILTIDDERRPRNPYPEGLWRSFICLLGLISPNDEKAKALYADLQIPTLPFTEQDVIAIQRRILSEPQENTAQIFSEIATVLAETRKIIDDAHRDDASAQDEDFRDQLHTAFDRLSQLWDLLGFSGLARRFRQPASRLLSNRGNGRLPPEMLVEFIDTILQAECALIDFDDKTPSRKDAEAWERRPLNEILQANFLQSAKLAVVGEIRAHLAEIKEMIDTVVAGHAGKDLLPAFEATFDIISGSLRLIDMQRPAELAERCLSFIRGMLTNPADPPSMDNYWEVFADSIACLEYYLDTSAFGNAANESSLDTANECLQALGV
;
A
#
# COMPACT_ATOMS: atom_id res chain seq x y z
N MET A 1 -17.81 -16.70 -18.94
CA MET A 1 -18.67 -15.52 -19.17
C MET A 1 -20.00 -16.02 -19.69
N GLY A 2 -21.11 -15.74 -19.01
CA GLY A 2 -22.44 -16.00 -19.53
C GLY A 2 -22.86 -14.83 -20.43
N HIS A 3 -23.13 -15.07 -21.71
CA HIS A 3 -23.75 -14.06 -22.56
C HIS A 3 -25.24 -13.94 -22.20
N LEU A 4 -25.68 -12.74 -21.86
CA LEU A 4 -27.09 -12.47 -21.58
C LEU A 4 -27.89 -12.48 -22.91
N ASN A 5 -28.97 -13.25 -22.96
CA ASN A 5 -29.88 -13.31 -24.11
C ASN A 5 -30.79 -12.06 -24.14
N ASN A 6 -31.33 -11.68 -25.31
CA ASN A 6 -32.18 -10.50 -25.49
C ASN A 6 -33.37 -10.44 -24.51
N HIS A 7 -34.03 -11.58 -24.28
CA HIS A 7 -35.16 -11.65 -23.34
C HIS A 7 -34.75 -11.36 -21.88
N VAL A 8 -33.52 -11.73 -21.52
CA VAL A 8 -32.93 -11.41 -20.22
C VAL A 8 -32.63 -9.92 -20.13
N VAL A 9 -32.10 -9.31 -21.20
CA VAL A 9 -31.83 -7.87 -21.25
C VAL A 9 -33.11 -7.05 -21.09
N ASP A 10 -34.20 -7.45 -21.72
CA ASP A 10 -35.50 -6.77 -21.58
C ASP A 10 -36.03 -6.85 -20.14
N LEU A 11 -35.98 -8.04 -19.52
CA LEU A 11 -36.34 -8.25 -18.11
C LEU A 11 -35.49 -7.40 -17.16
N LEU A 12 -34.19 -7.31 -17.43
CA LEU A 12 -33.24 -6.49 -16.68
C LEU A 12 -33.55 -5.00 -16.83
N ALA A 13 -33.89 -4.54 -18.04
CA ALA A 13 -34.12 -3.13 -18.34
C ALA A 13 -35.41 -2.58 -17.70
N THR A 14 -36.45 -3.39 -17.55
CA THR A 14 -37.74 -2.97 -16.98
C THR A 14 -37.89 -3.33 -15.51
N GLU A 15 -37.99 -4.62 -15.19
CA GLU A 15 -38.35 -5.10 -13.85
C GLU A 15 -37.23 -4.84 -12.86
N LEU A 16 -36.00 -5.25 -13.19
CA LEU A 16 -34.89 -5.13 -12.24
C LEU A 16 -34.50 -3.68 -11.97
N ARG A 17 -34.55 -2.81 -12.99
CA ARG A 17 -34.28 -1.38 -12.84
C ARG A 17 -35.27 -0.75 -11.87
N TYR A 18 -36.57 -0.97 -12.09
CA TYR A 18 -37.62 -0.43 -11.23
C TYR A 18 -37.49 -0.92 -9.79
N SER A 19 -37.24 -2.21 -9.58
CA SER A 19 -37.05 -2.77 -8.24
C SER A 19 -35.81 -2.19 -7.54
N LEU A 20 -34.71 -1.96 -8.26
CA LEU A 20 -33.49 -1.36 -7.70
C LEU A 20 -33.70 0.11 -7.29
N GLU A 21 -34.39 0.89 -8.12
CA GLU A 21 -34.74 2.29 -7.81
C GLU A 21 -35.61 2.37 -6.54
N ASN A 22 -36.63 1.52 -6.44
CA ASN A 22 -37.48 1.46 -5.24
C ASN A 22 -36.69 1.11 -3.98
N VAL A 23 -35.76 0.16 -4.07
CA VAL A 23 -34.89 -0.21 -2.94
C VAL A 23 -33.95 0.93 -2.58
N GLN A 24 -33.42 1.67 -3.56
CA GLN A 24 -32.55 2.82 -3.31
C GLN A 24 -33.29 3.93 -2.56
N ASP A 25 -34.52 4.26 -2.96
CA ASP A 25 -35.35 5.26 -2.29
C ASP A 25 -35.70 4.82 -0.86
N ALA A 26 -36.06 3.54 -0.68
CA ALA A 26 -36.41 2.97 0.62
C ALA A 26 -35.23 3.01 1.62
N ILE A 27 -33.97 2.95 1.17
CA ILE A 27 -32.80 3.04 2.06
C ILE A 27 -32.69 4.40 2.75
N THR A 28 -33.12 5.48 2.09
CA THR A 28 -32.98 6.85 2.65
C THR A 28 -33.88 7.11 3.85
N GLN A 29 -34.99 6.37 3.96
CA GLN A 29 -35.99 6.49 5.03
C GLN A 29 -36.02 5.25 5.93
N LEU A 30 -35.00 4.39 5.85
CA LEU A 30 -35.03 3.06 6.45
C LEU A 30 -35.10 3.10 7.98
N GLU A 31 -36.26 2.71 8.51
CA GLU A 31 -36.49 2.50 9.95
C GLU A 31 -36.56 1.00 10.31
N VAL A 32 -36.39 0.67 11.60
CA VAL A 32 -36.45 -0.72 12.10
C VAL A 32 -37.77 -1.40 11.73
N SER A 33 -38.88 -0.66 11.75
CA SER A 33 -40.22 -1.13 11.40
C SER A 33 -40.36 -1.56 9.92
N GLN A 34 -39.54 -0.99 9.03
CA GLN A 34 -39.60 -1.21 7.58
C GLN A 34 -38.63 -2.29 7.10
N LEU A 35 -37.69 -2.74 7.94
CA LEU A 35 -36.70 -3.76 7.59
C LEU A 35 -37.29 -5.07 7.03
N PRO A 36 -38.43 -5.60 7.51
CA PRO A 36 -39.01 -6.82 6.93
C PRO A 36 -39.47 -6.62 5.48
N VAL A 37 -40.15 -5.52 5.18
CA VAL A 37 -40.64 -5.18 3.83
C VAL A 37 -39.45 -4.92 2.90
N PHE A 38 -38.46 -4.20 3.40
CA PHE A 38 -37.22 -3.93 2.68
C PHE A 38 -36.46 -5.22 2.33
N ARG A 39 -36.34 -6.15 3.30
CA ARG A 39 -35.72 -7.46 3.06
C ARG A 39 -36.43 -8.24 1.97
N ASP A 40 -37.77 -8.27 2.02
CA ASP A 40 -38.55 -9.06 1.06
C ASP A 40 -38.44 -8.47 -0.36
N SER A 41 -38.32 -7.14 -0.48
CA SER A 41 -37.99 -6.47 -1.74
C SER A 41 -36.62 -6.89 -2.28
N ILE A 42 -35.59 -7.01 -1.42
CA ILE A 42 -34.27 -7.50 -1.87
C ILE A 42 -34.33 -8.98 -2.27
N LYS A 43 -35.14 -9.82 -1.59
CA LYS A 43 -35.33 -11.23 -1.97
C LYS A 43 -35.96 -11.38 -3.35
N GLU A 44 -36.90 -10.51 -3.69
CA GLU A 44 -37.50 -10.48 -5.03
C GLU A 44 -36.45 -10.16 -6.10
N ILE A 45 -35.64 -9.11 -5.87
CA ILE A 45 -34.51 -8.75 -6.75
C ILE A 45 -33.54 -9.92 -6.88
N ASN A 46 -33.22 -10.62 -5.79
CA ASN A 46 -32.35 -11.79 -5.81
C ASN A 46 -32.91 -12.91 -6.71
N GLY A 47 -34.22 -13.19 -6.63
CA GLY A 47 -34.91 -14.14 -7.48
C GLY A 47 -34.85 -13.77 -8.96
N VAL A 48 -35.07 -12.50 -9.29
CA VAL A 48 -34.94 -11.99 -10.67
C VAL A 48 -33.50 -12.15 -11.17
N CYS A 49 -32.49 -11.79 -10.38
CA CYS A 49 -31.08 -11.96 -10.75
C CYS A 49 -30.70 -13.42 -10.99
N ALA A 50 -31.19 -14.34 -10.15
CA ALA A 50 -30.93 -15.77 -10.30
C ALA A 50 -31.56 -16.33 -11.58
N MET A 51 -32.81 -15.93 -11.91
CA MET A 51 -33.46 -16.31 -13.17
C MET A 51 -32.76 -15.71 -14.40
N ALA A 52 -32.26 -14.48 -14.27
CA ALA A 52 -31.52 -13.78 -15.32
C ALA A 52 -30.08 -14.28 -15.50
N GLY A 53 -29.54 -15.06 -14.54
CA GLY A 53 -28.15 -15.52 -14.56
C GLY A 53 -27.12 -14.40 -14.31
N VAL A 54 -27.52 -13.33 -13.60
CA VAL A 54 -26.63 -12.21 -13.23
C VAL A 54 -25.99 -12.50 -11.87
N ALA A 55 -24.87 -13.22 -11.90
CA ALA A 55 -24.16 -13.69 -10.71
C ALA A 55 -23.66 -12.56 -9.81
N SER A 56 -23.23 -11.43 -10.38
CA SER A 56 -22.74 -10.27 -9.61
C SER A 56 -23.82 -9.71 -8.66
N LEU A 57 -25.01 -9.42 -9.18
CA LEU A 57 -26.14 -8.87 -8.41
C LEU A 57 -26.82 -9.93 -7.53
N GLU A 58 -26.85 -11.19 -7.96
CA GLU A 58 -27.36 -12.29 -7.15
C GLU A 58 -26.58 -12.41 -5.82
N LEU A 59 -25.25 -12.41 -5.88
CA LEU A 59 -24.44 -12.48 -4.67
C LEU A 59 -24.60 -11.25 -3.77
N LEU A 60 -24.63 -10.04 -4.36
CA LEU A 60 -24.84 -8.79 -3.61
C LEU A 60 -26.14 -8.83 -2.82
N THR A 61 -27.24 -9.17 -3.49
CA THR A 61 -28.59 -9.21 -2.92
C THR A 61 -28.72 -10.30 -1.86
N ARG A 62 -28.12 -11.48 -2.06
CA ARG A 62 -28.07 -12.55 -1.05
C ARG A 62 -27.34 -12.09 0.23
N GLU A 63 -26.21 -11.42 0.09
CA GLU A 63 -25.44 -10.93 1.24
C GLU A 63 -26.11 -9.73 1.92
N ALA A 64 -26.85 -8.90 1.18
CA ALA A 64 -27.67 -7.82 1.71
C ALA A 64 -28.87 -8.36 2.51
N VAL A 65 -29.58 -9.38 2.02
CA VAL A 65 -30.66 -10.06 2.77
C VAL A 65 -30.13 -10.60 4.09
N ALA A 66 -28.99 -11.29 4.07
CA ALA A 66 -28.38 -11.84 5.28
C ALA A 66 -27.92 -10.74 6.27
N ALA A 67 -27.48 -9.58 5.78
CA ALA A 67 -27.15 -8.43 6.62
C ALA A 67 -28.41 -7.79 7.24
N THR A 68 -29.50 -7.69 6.48
CA THR A 68 -30.79 -7.20 6.98
C THR A 68 -31.41 -8.16 8.01
N ASP A 69 -31.34 -9.48 7.79
CA ASP A 69 -31.80 -10.48 8.76
C ASP A 69 -30.98 -10.41 10.07
N ALA A 70 -29.68 -10.16 9.99
CA ALA A 70 -28.85 -9.95 11.18
C ALA A 70 -29.20 -8.66 11.94
N ALA A 71 -29.61 -7.59 11.25
CA ALA A 71 -30.10 -6.37 11.89
C ALA A 71 -31.50 -6.55 12.51
N LEU A 72 -32.38 -7.32 11.86
CA LEU A 72 -33.68 -7.72 12.44
C LEU A 72 -33.49 -8.55 13.72
N GLY A 73 -32.45 -9.37 13.79
CA GLY A 73 -32.05 -10.11 14.99
C GLY A 73 -31.23 -9.30 15.99
N GLU A 74 -31.16 -7.97 15.86
CA GLU A 74 -30.41 -7.05 16.72
C GLU A 74 -28.89 -7.31 16.83
N GLN A 75 -28.31 -8.09 15.91
CA GLN A 75 -26.86 -8.39 15.90
C GLN A 75 -26.03 -7.24 15.32
N ILE A 76 -26.64 -6.40 14.47
CA ILE A 76 -26.01 -5.27 13.80
C ILE A 76 -26.88 -4.03 14.01
N PRO A 77 -26.31 -2.89 14.44
CA PRO A 77 -27.07 -1.65 14.55
C PRO A 77 -27.45 -1.12 13.16
N LEU A 78 -28.72 -0.70 13.01
CA LEU A 78 -29.26 -0.12 11.78
C LEU A 78 -28.40 1.04 11.24
N ALA A 79 -27.88 1.89 12.13
CA ALA A 79 -27.01 3.01 11.78
C ALA A 79 -25.72 2.60 11.02
N LYS A 80 -25.23 1.37 11.21
CA LYS A 80 -24.09 0.83 10.43
C LYS A 80 -24.54 0.12 9.15
N LEU A 81 -25.75 -0.45 9.14
CA LEU A 81 -26.30 -1.16 8.00
C LEU A 81 -26.73 -0.20 6.89
N SER A 82 -27.47 0.87 7.20
CA SER A 82 -28.04 1.77 6.19
C SER A 82 -26.97 2.37 5.25
N PRO A 83 -25.82 2.88 5.73
CA PRO A 83 -24.77 3.38 4.85
C PRO A 83 -24.14 2.30 3.96
N ALA A 84 -24.01 1.06 4.48
CA ALA A 84 -23.46 -0.05 3.70
C ALA A 84 -24.42 -0.51 2.61
N LEU A 85 -25.73 -0.55 2.89
CA LEU A 85 -26.77 -0.81 1.91
C LEU A 85 -26.86 0.32 0.87
N ALA A 86 -26.80 1.58 1.30
CA ALA A 86 -26.80 2.74 0.39
C ALA A 86 -25.64 2.66 -0.60
N LYS A 87 -24.43 2.33 -0.12
CA LYS A 87 -23.27 2.11 -0.99
C LYS A 87 -23.48 0.93 -1.94
N ALA A 88 -24.09 -0.16 -1.47
CA ALA A 88 -24.31 -1.35 -2.29
C ALA A 88 -25.32 -1.13 -3.42
N PHE A 89 -26.49 -0.59 -3.07
CA PHE A 89 -27.57 -0.36 -4.02
C PHE A 89 -27.40 0.93 -4.82
N GLY A 90 -26.56 1.88 -4.39
CA GLY A 90 -26.21 3.04 -5.23
C GLY A 90 -25.39 2.68 -6.47
N ILE A 91 -24.59 1.59 -6.41
CA ILE A 91 -23.77 1.11 -7.52
C ILE A 91 -24.57 0.19 -8.46
N ALA A 92 -25.57 -0.50 -7.94
CA ALA A 92 -26.30 -1.56 -8.65
C ALA A 92 -27.03 -1.09 -9.94
N PRO A 93 -27.75 0.05 -9.97
CA PRO A 93 -28.40 0.54 -11.20
C PRO A 93 -27.42 0.82 -12.34
N ARG A 94 -26.27 1.43 -12.02
CA ARG A 94 -25.22 1.71 -13.01
C ARG A 94 -24.55 0.44 -13.52
N LEU A 95 -24.37 -0.55 -12.64
CA LEU A 95 -23.92 -1.87 -13.08
C LEU A 95 -24.95 -2.51 -14.01
N LEU A 96 -26.25 -2.39 -13.72
CA LEU A 96 -27.32 -2.89 -14.57
C LEU A 96 -27.30 -2.26 -15.96
N GLU A 97 -27.12 -0.94 -16.06
CA GLU A 97 -26.91 -0.25 -17.34
C GLU A 97 -25.70 -0.80 -18.10
N TYR A 98 -24.57 -0.97 -17.42
CA TYR A 98 -23.38 -1.59 -18.01
C TYR A 98 -23.66 -3.01 -18.54
N LEU A 99 -24.40 -3.83 -17.78
CA LEU A 99 -24.77 -5.19 -18.17
C LEU A 99 -25.69 -5.20 -19.40
N ILE A 100 -26.63 -4.26 -19.48
CA ILE A 100 -27.53 -4.11 -20.63
C ILE A 100 -26.73 -3.74 -21.89
N ASP A 101 -25.80 -2.78 -21.76
CA ASP A 101 -24.98 -2.29 -22.87
C ASP A 101 -24.00 -3.35 -23.38
N THR A 102 -23.29 -4.02 -22.47
CA THR A 102 -22.15 -4.90 -22.81
C THR A 102 -22.52 -6.37 -22.87
N ARG A 103 -23.64 -6.77 -22.25
CA ARG A 103 -24.11 -8.16 -22.10
C ARG A 103 -23.08 -9.07 -21.44
N GLN A 104 -22.17 -8.51 -20.64
CA GLN A 104 -21.08 -9.22 -19.97
C GLN A 104 -21.17 -9.02 -18.46
N ASP A 105 -21.44 -10.09 -17.73
CA ASP A 105 -21.36 -10.08 -16.26
C ASP A 105 -19.97 -10.48 -15.76
N ASN A 106 -19.50 -9.75 -14.75
CA ASN A 106 -18.27 -10.06 -14.03
C ASN A 106 -18.55 -10.05 -12.52
N PRO A 107 -18.59 -11.22 -11.86
CA PRO A 107 -18.96 -11.32 -10.45
C PRO A 107 -17.92 -10.69 -9.50
N CYS A 108 -16.68 -10.48 -9.95
CA CYS A 108 -15.62 -9.88 -9.15
C CYS A 108 -15.81 -8.36 -8.95
N VAL A 109 -16.63 -7.69 -9.77
CA VAL A 109 -16.80 -6.22 -9.75
C VAL A 109 -17.32 -5.73 -8.40
N LEU A 110 -18.27 -6.45 -7.80
CA LEU A 110 -18.95 -6.05 -6.56
C LEU A 110 -18.28 -6.57 -5.28
N LEU A 111 -17.14 -7.27 -5.38
CA LEU A 111 -16.42 -7.82 -4.22
C LEU A 111 -16.16 -6.81 -3.09
N PRO A 112 -15.75 -5.56 -3.35
CA PRO A 112 -15.48 -4.60 -2.27
C PRO A 112 -16.71 -4.26 -1.43
N VAL A 113 -17.87 -4.15 -2.09
CA VAL A 113 -19.15 -3.87 -1.43
C VAL A 113 -19.63 -5.09 -0.65
N ILE A 114 -19.56 -6.28 -1.28
CA ILE A 114 -19.91 -7.55 -0.63
C ILE A 114 -19.06 -7.77 0.62
N ALA A 115 -17.76 -7.49 0.54
CA ALA A 115 -16.85 -7.59 1.68
C ALA A 115 -17.25 -6.64 2.82
N SER A 116 -17.76 -5.44 2.50
CA SER A 116 -18.24 -4.47 3.49
C SER A 116 -19.48 -4.98 4.23
N LEU A 117 -20.46 -5.56 3.51
CA LEU A 117 -21.66 -6.17 4.12
C LEU A 117 -21.32 -7.38 4.99
N ARG A 118 -20.33 -8.19 4.57
CA ARG A 118 -19.86 -9.34 5.35
C ARG A 118 -19.07 -8.91 6.58
N ALA A 119 -18.30 -7.83 6.50
CA ALA A 119 -17.54 -7.29 7.63
C ALA A 119 -18.46 -6.80 8.76
N LEU A 120 -19.64 -6.24 8.45
CA LEU A 120 -20.64 -5.88 9.47
C LEU A 120 -21.11 -7.09 10.30
N ARG A 121 -21.13 -8.28 9.68
CA ARG A 121 -21.46 -9.56 10.32
C ARG A 121 -20.23 -10.30 10.86
N GLN A 122 -19.05 -9.69 10.84
CA GLN A 122 -17.79 -10.31 11.25
C GLN A 122 -17.46 -11.60 10.45
N LEU A 123 -17.97 -11.72 9.22
CA LEU A 123 -17.70 -12.87 8.36
C LEU A 123 -16.41 -12.65 7.53
N PRO A 124 -15.71 -13.74 7.16
CA PRO A 124 -14.56 -13.64 6.26
C PRO A 124 -14.98 -13.12 4.89
N PRO A 125 -14.11 -12.37 4.18
CA PRO A 125 -14.41 -11.87 2.85
C PRO A 125 -14.57 -13.03 1.86
N VAL A 126 -15.30 -12.78 0.78
CA VAL A 126 -15.34 -13.70 -0.37
C VAL A 126 -14.17 -13.35 -1.28
N TYR A 127 -13.41 -14.36 -1.69
CA TYR A 127 -12.30 -14.22 -2.65
C TYR A 127 -12.74 -14.57 -4.07
N GLU A 128 -12.01 -14.09 -5.06
CA GLU A 128 -12.28 -14.22 -6.50
C GLU A 128 -12.46 -15.67 -6.94
N HIS A 129 -11.66 -16.60 -6.40
CA HIS A 129 -11.72 -18.00 -6.77
C HIS A 129 -13.06 -18.68 -6.41
N HIS A 130 -13.85 -18.11 -5.48
CA HIS A 130 -15.20 -18.60 -5.17
C HIS A 130 -16.25 -18.14 -6.18
N LEU A 131 -15.94 -17.09 -6.97
CA LEU A 131 -16.89 -16.40 -7.82
C LEU A 131 -16.73 -16.72 -9.29
N ILE A 132 -15.59 -17.27 -9.70
CA ILE A 132 -15.34 -17.64 -11.09
C ILE A 132 -15.87 -19.06 -11.30
N PRO A 133 -17.05 -19.22 -11.95
CA PRO A 133 -17.57 -20.54 -12.24
C PRO A 133 -16.68 -21.24 -13.28
N ASP A 134 -16.80 -22.57 -13.36
CA ASP A 134 -16.24 -23.41 -14.42
C ASP A 134 -14.70 -23.47 -14.52
N VAL A 135 -13.99 -22.95 -13.51
CA VAL A 135 -12.53 -23.06 -13.41
C VAL A 135 -12.15 -24.14 -12.39
N THR A 136 -11.40 -25.14 -12.84
CA THR A 136 -10.81 -26.14 -11.96
C THR A 136 -9.47 -25.62 -11.46
N TRP A 137 -9.45 -25.14 -10.21
CA TRP A 137 -8.23 -24.65 -9.57
C TRP A 137 -7.27 -25.81 -9.23
N PRO A 138 -5.95 -25.63 -9.45
CA PRO A 138 -4.96 -26.66 -9.12
C PRO A 138 -5.00 -26.94 -7.62
N ARG A 139 -5.08 -28.22 -7.25
CA ARG A 139 -5.08 -28.63 -5.84
C ARG A 139 -3.66 -28.63 -5.30
N LEU A 140 -3.52 -28.16 -4.07
CA LEU A 140 -2.28 -28.30 -3.33
C LEU A 140 -2.22 -29.73 -2.77
N ASN A 141 -1.28 -30.56 -3.23
CA ASN A 141 -1.12 -31.92 -2.69
C ASN A 141 -0.58 -31.86 -1.26
N GLN A 142 -1.49 -31.90 -0.29
CA GLN A 142 -1.18 -31.73 1.14
C GLN A 142 -0.33 -32.85 1.73
N GLN A 143 -0.22 -34.00 1.05
CA GLN A 143 0.61 -35.13 1.50
C GLN A 143 2.10 -34.95 1.19
N GLY A 144 2.46 -33.94 0.39
CA GLY A 144 3.84 -33.66 -0.02
C GLY A 144 4.61 -32.70 0.88
N PHE A 145 3.98 -32.15 1.94
CA PHE A 145 4.64 -31.23 2.86
C PHE A 145 5.42 -31.98 3.93
N THR A 146 6.65 -31.53 4.22
CA THR A 146 7.54 -32.16 5.20
C THR A 146 7.82 -31.23 6.37
N ASP A 147 7.94 -31.74 7.59
CA ASP A 147 8.32 -30.97 8.78
C ASP A 147 9.80 -30.52 8.79
N ALA A 148 10.57 -30.91 7.76
CA ALA A 148 12.00 -30.64 7.62
C ALA A 148 12.38 -29.15 7.51
N LEU A 149 11.45 -28.26 7.16
CA LEU A 149 11.66 -26.80 7.19
C LEU A 149 12.07 -26.29 8.58
N VAL A 150 11.56 -26.96 9.62
CA VAL A 150 11.54 -26.38 10.96
C VAL A 150 12.72 -26.86 11.80
N SER A 151 13.28 -28.05 11.58
CA SER A 151 14.23 -28.64 12.52
C SER A 151 15.63 -27.98 12.53
N ASN A 152 16.09 -27.37 11.43
CA ASN A 152 17.47 -26.81 11.33
C ASN A 152 17.54 -25.28 11.20
N ARG A 153 16.41 -24.56 11.07
CA ARG A 153 16.40 -23.10 10.75
C ARG A 153 15.35 -22.27 11.53
N GLN A 154 14.96 -22.68 12.73
CA GLN A 154 13.94 -21.97 13.53
C GLN A 154 14.27 -20.49 13.79
N HIS A 155 15.55 -20.17 14.06
CA HIS A 155 15.96 -18.78 14.31
C HIS A 155 15.79 -17.90 13.07
N ASP A 156 16.13 -18.41 11.88
CA ASP A 156 15.94 -17.67 10.62
C ASP A 156 14.46 -17.49 10.29
N LEU A 157 13.62 -18.51 10.54
CA LEU A 157 12.18 -18.40 10.34
C LEU A 157 11.54 -17.33 11.24
N LYS A 158 11.96 -17.22 12.51
CA LYS A 158 11.48 -16.16 13.42
C LYS A 158 11.84 -14.76 12.90
N ARG A 159 13.05 -14.56 12.36
CA ARG A 159 13.46 -13.29 11.74
C ARG A 159 12.62 -12.98 10.50
N LEU A 160 12.40 -13.96 9.63
CA LEU A 160 11.56 -13.82 8.44
C LEU A 160 10.12 -13.45 8.78
N VAL A 161 9.56 -14.02 9.86
CA VAL A 161 8.23 -13.63 10.38
C VAL A 161 8.22 -12.14 10.76
N ASN A 162 9.20 -11.67 11.52
CA ASN A 162 9.26 -10.27 11.96
C ASN A 162 9.42 -9.32 10.76
N LEU A 163 10.31 -9.64 9.82
CA LEU A 163 10.46 -8.87 8.57
C LEU A 163 9.15 -8.82 7.76
N TYR A 164 8.45 -9.95 7.63
CA TYR A 164 7.17 -9.99 6.96
C TYR A 164 6.13 -9.12 7.68
N GLN A 165 6.08 -9.14 9.01
CA GLN A 165 5.20 -8.29 9.80
C GLN A 165 5.48 -6.81 9.58
N PHE A 166 6.75 -6.40 9.54
CA PHE A 166 7.13 -5.01 9.25
C PHE A 166 6.67 -4.58 7.87
N GLY A 167 6.94 -5.38 6.83
CA GLY A 167 6.46 -5.10 5.49
C GLY A 167 4.93 -5.04 5.40
N LEU A 168 4.22 -5.93 6.10
CA LEU A 168 2.75 -5.92 6.12
C LEU A 168 2.19 -4.71 6.87
N LEU A 169 2.80 -4.30 7.99
CA LEU A 169 2.39 -3.12 8.75
C LEU A 169 2.55 -1.84 7.92
N ASP A 170 3.66 -1.69 7.19
CA ASP A 170 3.87 -0.58 6.28
C ASP A 170 2.81 -0.53 5.18
N LEU A 171 2.45 -1.68 4.59
CA LEU A 171 1.36 -1.74 3.61
C LEU A 171 -0.01 -1.33 4.19
N VAL A 172 -0.29 -1.72 5.43
CA VAL A 172 -1.56 -1.39 6.10
C VAL A 172 -1.63 0.08 6.48
N ARG A 173 -0.51 0.66 6.90
CA ARG A 173 -0.39 2.07 7.29
C ARG A 173 -0.26 3.02 6.12
N ASP A 174 -0.11 2.48 4.90
CA ASP A 174 0.23 3.23 3.71
C ASP A 174 1.63 3.90 3.74
N SER A 175 2.45 3.59 4.74
CA SER A 175 3.78 4.15 4.90
C SER A 175 4.81 3.42 4.04
N ASN A 176 5.51 4.13 3.14
CA ASN A 176 6.63 3.61 2.33
C ASN A 176 6.33 2.29 1.58
N ARG A 177 5.22 2.24 0.81
CA ARG A 177 4.77 1.05 0.05
C ARG A 177 5.87 0.38 -0.77
N GLY A 178 6.73 1.16 -1.43
CA GLY A 178 7.79 0.62 -2.28
C GLY A 178 8.81 -0.23 -1.51
N LYS A 179 9.14 0.17 -0.28
CA LYS A 179 10.00 -0.63 0.61
C LYS A 179 9.25 -1.83 1.19
N ALA A 180 8.00 -1.62 1.60
CA ALA A 180 7.14 -2.69 2.11
C ALA A 180 7.08 -3.88 1.15
N TRP A 181 6.83 -3.62 -0.15
CA TRP A 181 6.84 -4.66 -1.19
C TRP A 181 8.18 -5.38 -1.32
N ARG A 182 9.30 -4.64 -1.29
CA ARG A 182 10.65 -5.23 -1.35
C ARG A 182 10.92 -6.17 -0.18
N ILE A 183 10.51 -5.80 1.03
CA ILE A 183 10.65 -6.64 2.23
C ILE A 183 9.83 -7.92 2.08
N LEU A 184 8.54 -7.80 1.72
CA LEU A 184 7.67 -8.98 1.56
C LEU A 184 8.17 -9.92 0.45
N HIS A 185 8.64 -9.37 -0.66
CA HIS A 185 9.22 -10.13 -1.77
C HIS A 185 10.47 -10.90 -1.33
N ARG A 186 11.38 -10.23 -0.60
CA ARG A 186 12.59 -10.86 -0.06
C ARG A 186 12.25 -12.01 0.88
N VAL A 187 11.25 -11.85 1.74
CA VAL A 187 10.81 -12.95 2.62
C VAL A 187 10.27 -14.13 1.80
N ALA A 188 9.45 -13.88 0.78
CA ALA A 188 8.92 -14.94 -0.09
C ALA A 188 10.04 -15.70 -0.84
N GLN A 189 11.05 -14.98 -1.35
CA GLN A 189 12.22 -15.57 -2.01
C GLN A 189 13.03 -16.46 -1.06
N ARG A 190 13.26 -16.02 0.17
CA ARG A 190 13.97 -16.83 1.15
C ARG A 190 13.18 -18.05 1.59
N MET A 191 11.87 -17.91 1.73
CA MET A 191 11.03 -19.08 1.99
C MET A 191 11.07 -20.08 0.84
N GLN A 192 11.17 -19.61 -0.41
CA GLN A 192 11.39 -20.46 -1.57
C GLN A 192 12.76 -21.15 -1.54
N SER A 193 13.85 -20.46 -1.19
CA SER A 193 15.19 -21.08 -1.10
C SER A 193 15.32 -22.06 0.07
N HIS A 194 14.59 -21.81 1.16
CA HIS A 194 14.56 -22.68 2.33
C HIS A 194 13.62 -23.88 2.16
N ALA A 195 12.71 -23.86 1.18
CA ALA A 195 11.73 -24.93 0.97
C ALA A 195 12.39 -26.27 0.56
N PRO A 196 12.25 -27.34 1.36
CA PRO A 196 12.88 -28.64 1.15
C PRO A 196 12.21 -29.43 0.01
N THR A 197 10.94 -29.15 -0.27
CA THR A 197 10.19 -29.85 -1.32
C THR A 197 9.87 -28.95 -2.50
N PRO A 198 9.83 -29.48 -3.74
CA PRO A 198 9.45 -28.70 -4.92
C PRO A 198 8.02 -28.13 -4.81
N LEU A 199 7.15 -28.79 -4.04
CA LEU A 199 5.78 -28.34 -3.83
C LEU A 199 5.74 -27.08 -2.95
N GLU A 200 6.55 -27.01 -1.90
CA GLU A 200 6.71 -25.79 -1.08
C GLU A 200 7.41 -24.68 -1.84
N GLN A 201 8.41 -25.01 -2.67
CA GLN A 201 9.04 -24.04 -3.56
C GLN A 201 8.02 -23.41 -4.50
N ASN A 202 7.14 -24.21 -5.10
CA ASN A 202 6.06 -23.74 -5.97
C ASN A 202 5.03 -22.89 -5.21
N TYR A 203 4.72 -23.23 -3.96
CA TYR A 203 3.86 -22.43 -3.10
C TYR A 203 4.44 -21.03 -2.88
N TRP A 204 5.68 -20.95 -2.40
CA TRP A 204 6.34 -19.66 -2.14
C TRP A 204 6.62 -18.89 -3.42
N ARG A 205 6.85 -19.58 -4.55
CA ARG A 205 6.91 -18.96 -5.88
C ARG A 205 5.60 -18.27 -6.25
N ALA A 206 4.45 -18.90 -6.01
CA ALA A 206 3.16 -18.27 -6.30
C ALA A 206 2.92 -17.04 -5.42
N VAL A 207 3.32 -17.08 -4.14
CA VAL A 207 3.28 -15.92 -3.23
C VAL A 207 4.17 -14.79 -3.74
N GLU A 208 5.43 -15.08 -4.05
CA GLU A 208 6.41 -14.14 -4.62
C GLU A 208 5.87 -13.46 -5.88
N MET A 209 5.41 -14.25 -6.87
CA MET A 209 4.86 -13.72 -8.11
C MET A 209 3.64 -12.82 -7.89
N THR A 210 2.80 -13.15 -6.90
CA THR A 210 1.64 -12.31 -6.56
C THR A 210 2.09 -10.99 -5.96
N LEU A 211 3.10 -11.00 -5.08
CA LEU A 211 3.70 -9.78 -4.51
C LEU A 211 4.32 -8.90 -5.61
N THR A 212 5.01 -9.49 -6.58
CA THR A 212 5.51 -8.75 -7.76
C THR A 212 4.36 -8.14 -8.56
N GLY A 213 3.23 -8.86 -8.70
CA GLY A 213 2.02 -8.36 -9.35
C GLY A 213 1.43 -7.12 -8.65
N PHE A 214 1.41 -7.11 -7.31
CA PHE A 214 1.01 -5.93 -6.53
C PHE A 214 2.01 -4.78 -6.67
N GLN A 215 3.31 -5.06 -6.54
CA GLN A 215 4.37 -4.05 -6.66
C GLN A 215 4.36 -3.37 -8.03
N ALA A 216 4.10 -4.12 -9.10
CA ALA A 216 4.00 -3.61 -10.48
C ALA A 216 2.65 -2.92 -10.79
N GLY A 217 1.74 -2.80 -9.81
CA GLY A 217 0.42 -2.19 -10.01
C GLY A 217 -0.53 -2.99 -10.92
N ARG A 218 -0.20 -4.26 -11.21
CA ARG A 218 -1.06 -5.15 -12.02
C ARG A 218 -2.21 -5.73 -11.21
N LEU A 219 -2.08 -5.76 -9.89
CA LEU A 219 -3.13 -6.12 -8.93
C LEU A 219 -3.43 -4.93 -8.03
N ARG A 220 -4.72 -4.60 -7.84
CA ARG A 220 -5.14 -3.57 -6.89
C ARG A 220 -5.05 -4.10 -5.47
N LEU A 221 -4.38 -3.38 -4.57
CA LEU A 221 -4.42 -3.70 -3.14
C LEU A 221 -5.80 -3.33 -2.57
N ARG A 222 -6.46 -4.29 -1.93
CA ARG A 222 -7.76 -4.13 -1.29
C ARG A 222 -7.73 -4.78 0.09
N LEU A 223 -8.66 -4.43 0.98
CA LEU A 223 -8.68 -4.93 2.35
C LEU A 223 -8.77 -6.47 2.43
N ASP A 224 -9.52 -7.11 1.53
CA ASP A 224 -9.59 -8.56 1.40
C ASP A 224 -8.23 -9.17 1.04
N ARG A 225 -7.47 -8.52 0.15
CA ARG A 225 -6.13 -8.97 -0.26
C ARG A 225 -5.08 -8.68 0.81
N ILE A 226 -5.20 -7.60 1.59
CA ILE A 226 -4.39 -7.37 2.79
C ILE A 226 -4.62 -8.51 3.80
N ARG A 227 -5.87 -8.96 3.98
CA ARG A 227 -6.17 -10.13 4.84
C ARG A 227 -5.56 -11.43 4.31
N LEU A 228 -5.45 -11.61 2.99
CA LEU A 228 -4.68 -12.73 2.42
C LEU A 228 -3.19 -12.64 2.79
N LEU A 229 -2.59 -11.45 2.68
CA LEU A 229 -1.20 -11.24 3.09
C LEU A 229 -1.01 -11.46 4.60
N ALA A 230 -1.97 -11.07 5.43
CA ALA A 230 -1.98 -11.38 6.87
C ALA A 230 -2.15 -12.89 7.16
N ALA A 231 -2.87 -13.62 6.29
CA ALA A 231 -2.96 -15.08 6.42
C ALA A 231 -1.61 -15.76 6.15
N VAL A 232 -0.77 -15.22 5.25
CA VAL A 232 0.61 -15.68 5.06
C VAL A 232 1.47 -15.40 6.30
N GLU A 233 1.32 -14.24 6.93
CA GLU A 233 2.02 -13.92 8.19
C GLU A 233 1.67 -14.92 9.31
N LYS A 234 0.38 -15.27 9.44
CA LYS A 234 -0.07 -16.33 10.35
C LYS A 234 0.51 -17.69 9.98
N GLN A 235 0.59 -18.01 8.70
CA GLN A 235 1.21 -19.24 8.21
C GLN A 235 2.71 -19.30 8.55
N LEU A 236 3.46 -18.22 8.34
CA LEU A 236 4.87 -18.13 8.73
C LEU A 236 5.03 -18.36 10.24
N ARG A 237 4.15 -17.81 11.07
CA ARG A 237 4.12 -18.09 12.52
C ARG A 237 3.83 -19.55 12.85
N ILE A 238 2.96 -20.22 12.10
CA ILE A 238 2.69 -21.65 12.30
C ILE A 238 3.95 -22.49 12.00
N LEU A 239 4.72 -22.09 10.98
CA LEU A 239 5.97 -22.75 10.61
C LEU A 239 7.09 -22.57 11.66
N THR A 240 6.97 -21.62 12.60
CA THR A 240 7.95 -21.48 13.71
C THR A 240 7.60 -22.30 14.94
N ILE A 241 6.39 -22.88 15.03
CA ILE A 241 5.94 -23.68 16.18
C ILE A 241 6.56 -25.07 16.12
N ASP A 242 7.07 -25.55 17.26
CA ASP A 242 7.66 -26.88 17.42
C ASP A 242 6.62 -28.02 17.35
N ASP A 243 7.05 -29.18 16.87
CA ASP A 243 6.20 -30.24 16.27
C ASP A 243 5.00 -30.72 17.12
N GLU A 244 5.09 -30.74 18.45
CA GLU A 244 4.04 -31.28 19.32
C GLU A 244 2.73 -30.47 19.32
N ARG A 245 2.75 -29.21 18.86
CA ARG A 245 1.58 -28.31 18.82
C ARG A 245 1.25 -27.79 17.42
N ARG A 246 1.94 -28.26 16.38
CA ARG A 246 1.72 -27.78 15.01
C ARG A 246 0.38 -28.30 14.47
N PRO A 247 -0.45 -27.44 13.84
CA PRO A 247 -1.61 -27.92 13.11
C PRO A 247 -1.18 -28.88 11.99
N ARG A 248 -1.97 -29.95 11.79
CA ARG A 248 -1.70 -31.05 10.86
C ARG A 248 -1.44 -30.63 9.40
N ASN A 249 -1.79 -29.40 9.02
CA ASN A 249 -1.49 -28.84 7.71
C ASN A 249 -1.10 -27.34 7.83
N PRO A 250 0.18 -26.99 7.67
CA PRO A 250 0.64 -25.60 7.70
C PRO A 250 0.36 -24.80 6.42
N TYR A 251 -0.13 -25.45 5.34
CA TYR A 251 -0.42 -24.81 4.05
C TYR A 251 -1.92 -24.91 3.69
N PRO A 252 -2.73 -23.88 4.02
CA PRO A 252 -4.16 -23.89 3.72
C PRO A 252 -4.44 -23.87 2.22
N GLU A 253 -5.21 -24.83 1.71
CA GLU A 253 -5.55 -24.91 0.28
C GLU A 253 -6.33 -23.67 -0.21
N GLY A 254 -7.18 -23.09 0.64
CA GLY A 254 -7.90 -21.86 0.30
C GLY A 254 -6.96 -20.67 0.05
N LEU A 255 -5.83 -20.61 0.76
CA LEU A 255 -4.83 -19.55 0.57
C LEU A 255 -4.08 -19.74 -0.76
N TRP A 256 -3.70 -20.99 -1.06
CA TRP A 256 -3.13 -21.37 -2.36
C TRP A 256 -4.07 -21.00 -3.53
N ARG A 257 -5.34 -21.39 -3.47
CA ARG A 257 -6.32 -21.09 -4.53
C ARG A 257 -6.51 -19.59 -4.72
N SER A 258 -6.49 -18.81 -3.64
CA SER A 258 -6.52 -17.34 -3.73
C SER A 258 -5.31 -16.80 -4.49
N PHE A 259 -4.09 -17.23 -4.17
CA PHE A 259 -2.89 -16.77 -4.90
C PHE A 259 -2.90 -17.17 -6.37
N ILE A 260 -3.25 -18.42 -6.69
CA ILE A 260 -3.35 -18.86 -8.08
C ILE A 260 -4.41 -18.10 -8.85
N CYS A 261 -5.56 -17.80 -8.22
CA CYS A 261 -6.58 -16.97 -8.84
C CYS A 261 -6.10 -15.54 -9.10
N LEU A 262 -5.38 -14.93 -8.15
CA LEU A 262 -4.82 -13.60 -8.34
C LEU A 262 -3.79 -13.57 -9.48
N LEU A 263 -2.96 -14.61 -9.61
CA LEU A 263 -2.05 -14.75 -10.74
C LEU A 263 -2.80 -14.95 -12.06
N GLY A 264 -3.90 -15.72 -12.06
CA GLY A 264 -4.75 -15.89 -13.25
C GLY A 264 -5.39 -14.58 -13.76
N LEU A 265 -5.54 -13.57 -12.89
CA LEU A 265 -6.02 -12.24 -13.27
C LEU A 265 -4.94 -11.35 -13.89
N ILE A 266 -3.67 -11.79 -13.85
CA ILE A 266 -2.54 -11.11 -14.48
C ILE A 266 -2.25 -11.79 -15.82
N SER A 267 -2.15 -11.00 -16.89
CA SER A 267 -1.66 -11.52 -18.17
C SER A 267 -0.14 -11.74 -18.13
N PRO A 268 0.37 -12.91 -18.55
CA PRO A 268 1.82 -13.15 -18.64
C PRO A 268 2.40 -12.41 -19.85
N ASN A 269 3.35 -11.51 -19.60
CA ASN A 269 3.96 -10.68 -20.66
C ASN A 269 5.15 -11.35 -21.34
N ASP A 270 5.89 -12.21 -20.62
CA ASP A 270 7.17 -12.78 -21.08
C ASP A 270 7.12 -14.31 -21.18
N GLU A 271 7.93 -14.90 -22.05
CA GLU A 271 8.04 -16.37 -22.22
C GLU A 271 8.44 -17.09 -20.91
N LYS A 272 9.29 -16.46 -20.10
CA LYS A 272 9.63 -16.99 -18.76
C LYS A 272 8.40 -17.04 -17.85
N ALA A 273 7.56 -16.00 -17.87
CA ALA A 273 6.33 -15.97 -17.08
C ALA A 273 5.34 -17.04 -17.57
N LYS A 274 5.21 -17.24 -18.89
CA LYS A 274 4.37 -18.31 -19.45
C LYS A 274 4.80 -19.71 -19.01
N ALA A 275 6.11 -19.98 -19.01
CA ALA A 275 6.64 -21.25 -18.51
C ALA A 275 6.29 -21.48 -17.04
N LEU A 276 6.47 -20.46 -16.20
CA LEU A 276 6.10 -20.53 -14.77
C LEU A 276 4.59 -20.73 -14.56
N TYR A 277 3.75 -20.10 -15.38
CA TYR A 277 2.29 -20.30 -15.31
C TYR A 277 1.89 -21.73 -15.70
N ALA A 278 2.59 -22.31 -16.68
CA ALA A 278 2.39 -23.71 -17.06
C ALA A 278 2.80 -24.67 -15.94
N ASP A 279 3.96 -24.43 -15.29
CA ASP A 279 4.46 -25.25 -14.18
C ASP A 279 3.50 -25.24 -12.97
N LEU A 280 2.94 -24.07 -12.66
CA LEU A 280 1.96 -23.90 -11.57
C LEU A 280 0.52 -24.26 -11.96
N GLN A 281 0.29 -24.67 -13.21
CA GLN A 281 -1.02 -25.02 -13.77
C GLN A 281 -2.06 -23.90 -13.57
N ILE A 282 -1.65 -22.64 -13.77
CA ILE A 282 -2.52 -21.48 -13.60
C ILE A 282 -3.54 -21.44 -14.74
N PRO A 283 -4.84 -21.47 -14.45
CA PRO A 283 -5.86 -21.44 -15.49
C PRO A 283 -5.91 -20.07 -16.16
N THR A 284 -6.11 -20.04 -17.48
CA THR A 284 -6.34 -18.79 -18.21
C THR A 284 -7.77 -18.31 -17.95
N LEU A 285 -7.90 -17.12 -17.37
CA LEU A 285 -9.19 -16.51 -17.10
C LEU A 285 -9.68 -15.68 -18.30
N PRO A 286 -11.00 -15.55 -18.48
CA PRO A 286 -11.57 -14.77 -19.60
C PRO A 286 -11.50 -13.25 -19.39
N PHE A 287 -10.99 -12.79 -18.25
CA PHE A 287 -10.81 -11.38 -17.91
C PHE A 287 -9.61 -11.21 -16.99
N THR A 288 -9.10 -9.98 -16.94
CA THR A 288 -7.96 -9.55 -16.13
C THR A 288 -8.41 -8.62 -15.00
N GLU A 289 -7.49 -8.32 -14.08
CA GLU A 289 -7.72 -7.29 -13.05
C GLU A 289 -8.07 -5.93 -13.68
N GLN A 290 -7.43 -5.57 -14.80
CA GLN A 290 -7.67 -4.28 -15.47
C GLN A 290 -9.09 -4.19 -16.04
N ASP A 291 -9.64 -5.31 -16.53
CA ASP A 291 -11.03 -5.36 -16.99
C ASP A 291 -11.99 -5.08 -15.84
N VAL A 292 -11.76 -5.70 -14.67
CA VAL A 292 -12.56 -5.44 -13.46
C VAL A 292 -12.47 -3.97 -13.04
N ILE A 293 -11.26 -3.39 -13.05
CA ILE A 293 -11.05 -1.97 -12.72
C ILE A 293 -11.74 -1.06 -13.73
N ALA A 294 -11.69 -1.37 -15.03
CA ALA A 294 -12.34 -0.58 -16.07
C ALA A 294 -13.86 -0.55 -15.87
N ILE A 295 -14.46 -1.69 -15.57
CA ILE A 295 -15.89 -1.80 -15.24
C ILE A 295 -16.19 -0.97 -13.98
N GLN A 296 -15.41 -1.14 -12.92
CA GLN A 296 -15.58 -0.37 -11.67
C GLN A 296 -15.48 1.13 -11.91
N ARG A 297 -14.51 1.61 -12.69
CA ARG A 297 -14.36 3.04 -13.02
C ARG A 297 -15.57 3.58 -13.77
N ARG A 298 -16.07 2.85 -14.77
CA ARG A 298 -17.26 3.23 -15.53
C ARG A 298 -18.48 3.38 -14.63
N ILE A 299 -18.69 2.44 -13.71
CA ILE A 299 -19.84 2.42 -12.81
C ILE A 299 -19.69 3.45 -11.68
N LEU A 300 -18.47 3.62 -11.14
CA LEU A 300 -18.21 4.48 -9.99
C LEU A 300 -18.17 5.96 -10.33
N SER A 301 -17.63 6.37 -11.49
CA SER A 301 -17.57 7.75 -12.01
C SER A 301 -17.87 8.84 -10.95
N GLU A 302 -16.99 8.94 -9.95
CA GLU A 302 -16.94 9.98 -8.92
C GLU A 302 -15.44 10.32 -8.64
N PRO A 303 -15.11 11.58 -8.29
CA PRO A 303 -13.77 12.17 -8.47
C PRO A 303 -12.73 11.84 -7.37
N GLN A 304 -12.86 10.73 -6.64
CA GLN A 304 -12.09 10.50 -5.41
C GLN A 304 -10.72 9.80 -5.60
N GLU A 305 -10.43 9.22 -6.77
CA GLU A 305 -9.11 8.59 -7.03
C GLU A 305 -7.98 9.62 -7.29
N ASN A 306 -8.28 10.92 -7.37
CA ASN A 306 -7.29 11.95 -7.70
C ASN A 306 -6.57 12.57 -6.47
N THR A 307 -7.05 12.40 -5.24
CA THR A 307 -6.53 13.13 -4.07
C THR A 307 -5.06 12.80 -3.76
N ALA A 308 -4.69 11.51 -3.70
CA ALA A 308 -3.31 11.10 -3.43
C ALA A 308 -2.35 11.49 -4.57
N GLN A 309 -2.82 11.44 -5.81
CA GLN A 309 -2.06 11.89 -6.98
C GLN A 309 -1.81 13.40 -6.92
N ILE A 310 -2.83 14.19 -6.54
CA ILE A 310 -2.71 15.63 -6.36
C ILE A 310 -1.72 15.97 -5.22
N PHE A 311 -1.74 15.26 -4.09
CA PHE A 311 -0.76 15.47 -3.01
C PHE A 311 0.68 15.16 -3.45
N SER A 312 0.89 14.06 -4.17
CA SER A 312 2.20 13.73 -4.75
C SER A 312 2.67 14.78 -5.76
N GLU A 313 1.75 15.35 -6.54
CA GLU A 313 2.04 16.44 -7.47
C GLU A 313 2.43 17.71 -6.70
N ILE A 314 1.68 18.08 -5.65
CA ILE A 314 2.01 19.23 -4.79
C ILE A 314 3.40 19.08 -4.18
N ALA A 315 3.74 17.90 -3.64
CA ALA A 315 5.05 17.64 -3.06
C ALA A 315 6.19 17.85 -4.08
N THR A 316 5.97 17.40 -5.32
CA THR A 316 6.93 17.57 -6.42
C THR A 316 7.11 19.05 -6.76
N VAL A 317 6.01 19.78 -6.96
CA VAL A 317 6.05 21.20 -7.31
C VAL A 317 6.65 22.05 -6.18
N LEU A 318 6.37 21.73 -4.90
CA LEU A 318 7.00 22.43 -3.76
C LEU A 318 8.51 22.20 -3.70
N ALA A 319 8.98 20.96 -3.92
CA ALA A 319 10.40 20.64 -3.96
C ALA A 319 11.13 21.39 -5.09
N GLU A 320 10.52 21.46 -6.28
CA GLU A 320 11.01 22.24 -7.41
C GLU A 320 11.02 23.75 -7.10
N THR A 321 9.95 24.28 -6.51
CA THR A 321 9.85 25.70 -6.13
C THR A 321 10.93 26.09 -5.13
N ARG A 322 11.18 25.24 -4.14
CA ARG A 322 12.22 25.45 -3.13
C ARG A 322 13.61 25.47 -3.76
N LYS A 323 13.88 24.54 -4.68
CA LYS A 323 15.13 24.51 -5.44
C LYS A 323 15.33 25.81 -6.24
N ILE A 324 14.30 26.30 -6.92
CA ILE A 324 14.35 27.57 -7.66
C ILE A 324 14.73 28.73 -6.71
N ILE A 325 14.14 28.79 -5.51
CA ILE A 325 14.47 29.82 -4.52
C ILE A 325 15.90 29.66 -4.00
N ASP A 326 16.34 28.44 -3.67
CA ASP A 326 17.68 28.17 -3.13
C ASP A 326 18.78 28.49 -4.15
N ASP A 327 18.58 28.16 -5.43
CA ASP A 327 19.51 28.46 -6.53
C ASP A 327 19.66 29.98 -6.71
N ALA A 328 18.56 30.74 -6.59
CA ALA A 328 18.59 32.21 -6.64
C ALA A 328 19.26 32.89 -5.43
N HIS A 329 19.50 32.15 -4.33
CA HIS A 329 20.27 32.65 -3.18
C HIS A 329 21.78 32.38 -3.32
N ARG A 330 22.19 31.44 -4.17
CA ARG A 330 23.59 31.05 -4.37
C ARG A 330 24.31 31.90 -5.42
N ASP A 331 23.60 32.36 -6.44
CA ASP A 331 24.17 33.16 -7.52
C ASP A 331 24.02 34.67 -7.28
N ASP A 332 25.15 35.38 -7.30
CA ASP A 332 25.21 36.81 -7.02
C ASP A 332 24.65 37.63 -8.20
N ALA A 333 23.62 38.43 -7.89
CA ALA A 333 22.96 39.48 -8.69
C ALA A 333 22.34 39.13 -10.06
N SER A 334 22.71 38.03 -10.74
CA SER A 334 22.24 37.66 -12.09
C SER A 334 21.23 36.50 -12.14
N ALA A 335 20.93 35.86 -11.00
CA ALA A 335 20.00 34.72 -10.96
C ALA A 335 18.52 35.08 -10.74
N GLN A 336 18.19 36.36 -10.53
CA GLN A 336 16.80 36.83 -10.40
C GLN A 336 16.34 37.53 -11.67
N ASP A 337 16.52 36.85 -12.81
CA ASP A 337 16.10 37.31 -14.13
C ASP A 337 14.59 37.10 -14.35
N GLU A 338 14.08 37.51 -15.52
CA GLU A 338 12.66 37.36 -15.88
C GLU A 338 12.22 35.88 -15.86
N ASP A 339 13.10 34.97 -16.29
CA ASP A 339 12.86 33.51 -16.30
C ASP A 339 12.64 32.95 -14.89
N PHE A 340 13.44 33.36 -13.90
CA PHE A 340 13.25 32.98 -12.49
C PHE A 340 11.86 33.40 -11.97
N ARG A 341 11.40 34.61 -12.32
CA ARG A 341 10.08 35.10 -11.90
C ARG A 341 8.95 34.34 -12.59
N ASP A 342 9.10 34.02 -13.87
CA ASP A 342 8.10 33.26 -14.63
C ASP A 342 7.99 31.81 -14.14
N GLN A 343 9.12 31.18 -13.77
CA GLN A 343 9.14 29.85 -13.16
C GLN A 343 8.46 29.84 -11.80
N LEU A 344 8.78 30.79 -10.91
CA LEU A 344 8.13 30.94 -9.60
C LEU A 344 6.64 31.26 -9.73
N HIS A 345 6.27 32.13 -10.67
CA HIS A 345 4.87 32.45 -10.95
C HIS A 345 4.10 31.19 -11.35
N THR A 346 4.64 30.42 -12.29
CA THR A 346 4.02 29.19 -12.79
C THR A 346 3.87 28.17 -11.67
N ALA A 347 4.89 28.01 -10.83
CA ALA A 347 4.86 27.09 -9.71
C ALA A 347 3.81 27.51 -8.65
N PHE A 348 3.75 28.78 -8.28
CA PHE A 348 2.76 29.28 -7.32
C PHE A 348 1.33 29.23 -7.86
N ASP A 349 1.11 29.51 -9.13
CA ASP A 349 -0.22 29.38 -9.74
C ASP A 349 -0.66 27.90 -9.77
N ARG A 350 0.26 26.99 -10.11
CA ARG A 350 -0.02 25.54 -10.07
C ARG A 350 -0.35 25.08 -8.66
N LEU A 351 0.43 25.48 -7.65
CA LEU A 351 0.17 25.17 -6.25
C LEU A 351 -1.18 25.73 -5.79
N SER A 352 -1.54 26.95 -6.20
CA SER A 352 -2.85 27.54 -5.89
C SER A 352 -4.00 26.66 -6.39
N GLN A 353 -3.91 26.18 -7.64
CA GLN A 353 -4.93 25.33 -8.26
C GLN A 353 -5.02 23.96 -7.57
N LEU A 354 -3.89 23.32 -7.27
CA LEU A 354 -3.85 22.00 -6.65
C LEU A 354 -4.41 22.03 -5.22
N TRP A 355 -4.08 23.04 -4.42
CA TRP A 355 -4.64 23.21 -3.08
C TRP A 355 -6.15 23.50 -3.09
N ASP A 356 -6.63 24.25 -4.09
CA ASP A 356 -8.07 24.53 -4.27
C ASP A 356 -8.85 23.25 -4.61
N LEU A 357 -8.30 22.37 -5.45
CA LEU A 357 -8.87 21.05 -5.76
C LEU A 357 -9.00 20.16 -4.51
N LEU A 358 -8.09 20.30 -3.55
CA LEU A 358 -8.12 19.59 -2.26
C LEU A 358 -9.00 20.26 -1.20
N GLY A 359 -9.59 21.42 -1.50
CA GLY A 359 -10.45 22.17 -0.58
C GLY A 359 -9.72 23.06 0.42
N PHE A 360 -8.40 23.23 0.30
CA PHE A 360 -7.59 24.15 1.11
C PHE A 360 -7.65 25.57 0.54
N SER A 361 -8.81 26.21 0.69
CA SER A 361 -9.09 27.53 0.11
C SER A 361 -8.19 28.64 0.65
N GLY A 362 -7.72 28.53 1.90
CA GLY A 362 -6.79 29.45 2.53
C GLY A 362 -5.38 29.34 1.95
N LEU A 363 -4.84 28.12 1.80
CA LEU A 363 -3.56 27.88 1.12
C LEU A 363 -3.62 28.31 -0.34
N ALA A 364 -4.68 27.95 -1.06
CA ALA A 364 -4.88 28.36 -2.44
C ALA A 364 -4.82 29.89 -2.60
N ARG A 365 -5.47 30.64 -1.69
CA ARG A 365 -5.41 32.10 -1.66
C ARG A 365 -4.01 32.63 -1.34
N ARG A 366 -3.31 32.00 -0.39
CA ARG A 366 -1.95 32.38 0.01
C ARG A 366 -0.92 32.16 -1.08
N PHE A 367 -1.13 31.22 -2.01
CA PHE A 367 -0.29 31.06 -3.20
C PHE A 367 -0.66 32.03 -4.34
N ARG A 368 -1.95 32.38 -4.46
CA ARG A 368 -2.44 33.31 -5.49
C ARG A 368 -1.93 34.74 -5.30
N GLN A 369 -1.74 35.16 -4.04
CA GLN A 369 -1.26 36.50 -3.71
C GLN A 369 0.21 36.73 -4.16
N PRO A 370 1.20 35.88 -3.79
CA PRO A 370 2.54 35.81 -4.37
C PRO A 370 2.57 35.79 -5.90
N ALA A 371 1.79 34.91 -6.54
CA ALA A 371 1.72 34.82 -7.99
C ALA A 371 1.31 36.17 -8.63
N SER A 372 0.24 36.79 -8.13
CA SER A 372 -0.18 38.11 -8.64
C SER A 372 0.84 39.23 -8.40
N ARG A 373 1.62 39.16 -7.30
CA ARG A 373 2.69 40.13 -7.00
C ARG A 373 3.91 39.94 -7.91
N LEU A 374 4.26 38.71 -8.28
CA LEU A 374 5.31 38.43 -9.25
C LEU A 374 4.97 39.02 -10.63
N LEU A 375 3.70 38.97 -11.05
CA LEU A 375 3.24 39.63 -12.28
C LEU A 375 3.28 41.16 -12.19
N SER A 376 3.01 41.71 -11.01
CA SER A 376 2.98 43.15 -10.78
C SER A 376 4.38 43.76 -10.62
N ASN A 377 5.40 42.93 -10.34
CA ASN A 377 6.77 43.34 -10.05
C ASN A 377 7.76 42.89 -11.15
N ARG A 378 7.38 43.06 -12.43
CA ARG A 378 8.19 42.75 -13.63
C ARG A 378 9.31 43.77 -13.91
N GLY A 379 9.93 44.31 -12.86
CA GLY A 379 11.06 45.24 -13.00
C GLY A 379 12.41 44.50 -13.08
N ASN A 380 13.43 45.13 -13.69
CA ASN A 380 14.81 44.61 -13.79
C ASN A 380 15.60 44.63 -12.46
N GLY A 381 14.91 44.66 -11.32
CA GLY A 381 15.52 44.78 -9.99
C GLY A 381 15.26 43.54 -9.13
N ARG A 382 16.17 43.24 -8.21
CA ARG A 382 16.05 42.14 -7.24
C ARG A 382 14.69 42.17 -6.54
N LEU A 383 14.09 41.00 -6.30
CA LEU A 383 12.86 40.92 -5.52
C LEU A 383 13.11 41.49 -4.10
N PRO A 384 12.15 42.23 -3.53
CA PRO A 384 12.27 42.71 -2.16
C PRO A 384 12.50 41.54 -1.19
N PRO A 385 13.43 41.67 -0.23
CA PRO A 385 13.72 40.59 0.71
C PRO A 385 12.49 40.18 1.52
N GLU A 386 11.58 41.11 1.82
CA GLU A 386 10.34 40.80 2.53
C GLU A 386 9.42 39.86 1.72
N MET A 387 9.48 39.96 0.39
CA MET A 387 8.69 39.12 -0.52
C MET A 387 9.24 37.68 -0.56
N LEU A 388 10.56 37.51 -0.51
CA LEU A 388 11.19 36.18 -0.43
C LEU A 388 10.88 35.49 0.90
N VAL A 389 10.88 36.24 2.00
CA VAL A 389 10.47 35.69 3.31
C VAL A 389 9.02 35.23 3.29
N GLU A 390 8.11 36.03 2.72
CA GLU A 390 6.70 35.65 2.56
C GLU A 390 6.52 34.38 1.70
N PHE A 391 7.36 34.19 0.68
CA PHE A 391 7.34 32.99 -0.16
C PHE A 391 7.78 31.76 0.61
N ILE A 392 8.89 31.85 1.33
CA ILE A 392 9.40 30.76 2.18
C ILE A 392 8.37 30.39 3.24
N ASP A 393 7.75 31.38 3.89
CA ASP A 393 6.69 31.14 4.89
C ASP A 393 5.47 30.43 4.29
N THR A 394 5.10 30.77 3.05
CA THR A 394 3.97 30.16 2.35
C THR A 394 4.27 28.72 1.92
N ILE A 395 5.48 28.46 1.40
CA ILE A 395 5.97 27.12 1.06
C ILE A 395 6.03 26.26 2.32
N LEU A 396 6.60 26.77 3.40
CA LEU A 396 6.71 26.05 4.66
C LEU A 396 5.35 25.69 5.24
N GLN A 397 4.36 26.59 5.17
CA GLN A 397 3.01 26.26 5.61
C GLN A 397 2.36 25.17 4.73
N ALA A 398 2.63 25.16 3.43
CA ALA A 398 2.15 24.11 2.53
C ALA A 398 2.83 22.76 2.80
N GLU A 399 4.13 22.75 3.10
CA GLU A 399 4.87 21.56 3.53
C GLU A 399 4.31 21.02 4.87
N CYS A 400 3.94 21.90 5.80
CA CYS A 400 3.26 21.52 7.03
C CYS A 400 1.91 20.83 6.76
N ALA A 401 1.12 21.34 5.81
CA ALA A 401 -0.13 20.71 5.41
C ALA A 401 0.12 19.34 4.76
N LEU A 402 1.15 19.22 3.92
CA LEU A 402 1.55 17.94 3.37
C LEU A 402 1.90 16.94 4.47
N ILE A 403 2.72 17.32 5.45
CA ILE A 403 3.10 16.42 6.56
C ILE A 403 1.88 15.96 7.37
N ASP A 404 0.93 16.86 7.65
CA ASP A 404 -0.26 16.53 8.44
C ASP A 404 -1.28 15.64 7.69
N PHE A 405 -1.23 15.63 6.34
CA PHE A 405 -2.19 14.96 5.47
C PHE A 405 -1.58 13.95 4.46
N ASP A 406 -0.29 13.65 4.53
CA ASP A 406 0.46 12.79 3.58
C ASP A 406 -0.24 11.42 3.35
N ASP A 407 -0.81 10.86 4.43
CA ASP A 407 -1.52 9.58 4.44
C ASP A 407 -3.05 9.71 4.61
N LYS A 408 -3.60 10.91 4.53
CA LYS A 408 -5.03 11.17 4.78
C LYS A 408 -5.68 11.71 3.51
N THR A 409 -6.91 11.30 3.26
CA THR A 409 -7.80 12.01 2.34
C THR A 409 -8.63 13.01 3.14
N PRO A 410 -8.18 14.26 3.32
CA PRO A 410 -8.94 15.23 4.10
C PRO A 410 -10.29 15.46 3.44
N SER A 411 -11.34 15.45 4.25
CA SER A 411 -12.60 16.05 3.84
C SER A 411 -12.44 17.58 3.83
N ARG A 412 -13.32 18.28 3.12
CA ARG A 412 -13.34 19.76 3.11
C ARG A 412 -13.43 20.36 4.52
N LYS A 413 -14.08 19.65 5.46
CA LYS A 413 -14.16 20.07 6.87
C LYS A 413 -12.82 19.94 7.60
N ASP A 414 -12.01 18.94 7.25
CA ASP A 414 -10.70 18.72 7.85
C ASP A 414 -9.70 19.78 7.38
N ALA A 415 -9.75 20.13 6.09
CA ALA A 415 -8.97 21.24 5.52
C ALA A 415 -9.31 22.59 6.21
N GLU A 416 -10.60 22.91 6.35
CA GLU A 416 -11.04 24.13 7.04
C GLU A 416 -10.65 24.16 8.53
N ALA A 417 -10.70 23.01 9.21
CA ALA A 417 -10.29 22.90 10.61
C ALA A 417 -8.78 23.10 10.77
N TRP A 418 -7.98 22.56 9.85
CA TRP A 418 -6.54 22.73 9.84
C TRP A 418 -6.15 24.21 9.60
N GLU A 419 -6.78 24.87 8.62
CA GLU A 419 -6.51 26.27 8.29
C GLU A 419 -6.87 27.26 9.41
N ARG A 420 -7.69 26.84 10.39
CA ARG A 420 -8.05 27.64 11.57
C ARG A 420 -7.03 27.55 12.71
N ARG A 421 -6.10 26.60 12.65
CA ARG A 421 -5.06 26.45 13.69
C ARG A 421 -4.07 27.62 13.61
N PRO A 422 -3.56 28.12 14.75
CA PRO A 422 -2.64 29.24 14.74
C PRO A 422 -1.27 28.79 14.16
N LEU A 423 -0.71 29.60 13.26
CA LEU A 423 0.47 29.24 12.46
C LEU A 423 1.68 28.87 13.33
N ASN A 424 1.87 29.52 14.48
CA ASN A 424 2.96 29.22 15.41
C ASN A 424 2.87 27.81 16.02
N GLU A 425 1.67 27.30 16.27
CA GLU A 425 1.46 25.93 16.77
C GLU A 425 1.79 24.89 15.68
N ILE A 426 1.34 25.15 14.45
CA ILE A 426 1.67 24.33 13.27
C ILE A 426 3.19 24.32 13.06
N LEU A 427 3.82 25.50 13.08
CA LEU A 427 5.25 25.65 12.82
C LEU A 427 6.13 25.04 13.91
N GLN A 428 5.83 25.21 15.21
CA GLN A 428 6.67 24.65 16.27
C GLN A 428 6.67 23.12 16.29
N ALA A 429 5.51 22.49 16.08
CA ALA A 429 5.41 21.05 15.96
C ALA A 429 6.15 20.55 14.69
N ASN A 430 6.03 21.29 13.59
CA ASN A 430 6.57 20.86 12.31
C ASN A 430 8.04 21.21 12.10
N PHE A 431 8.64 22.24 12.72
CA PHE A 431 10.07 22.54 12.54
C PHE A 431 10.98 21.44 13.09
N LEU A 432 10.70 20.97 14.31
CA LEU A 432 11.45 19.86 14.90
C LEU A 432 11.24 18.58 14.08
N GLN A 433 10.01 18.36 13.63
CA GLN A 433 9.66 17.19 12.82
C GLN A 433 10.31 17.24 11.44
N SER A 434 10.28 18.37 10.74
CA SER A 434 10.94 18.60 9.46
C SER A 434 12.45 18.48 9.56
N ALA A 435 13.07 18.99 10.64
CA ALA A 435 14.50 18.81 10.88
C ALA A 435 14.85 17.32 11.09
N LYS A 436 14.06 16.60 11.88
CA LYS A 436 14.23 15.15 12.06
C LYS A 436 14.02 14.39 10.75
N LEU A 437 12.99 14.74 9.97
CA LEU A 437 12.71 14.13 8.66
C LEU A 437 13.85 14.38 7.67
N ALA A 438 14.44 15.58 7.67
CA ALA A 438 15.60 15.90 6.82
C ALA A 438 16.81 15.03 7.19
N VAL A 439 17.15 14.95 8.48
CA VAL A 439 18.25 14.09 8.96
C VAL A 439 18.00 12.62 8.64
N VAL A 440 16.76 12.13 8.83
CA VAL A 440 16.40 10.75 8.45
C VAL A 440 16.48 10.53 6.94
N GLY A 441 16.09 11.52 6.13
CA GLY A 441 16.25 11.51 4.69
C GLY A 441 17.72 11.35 4.26
N GLU A 442 18.62 12.05 4.93
CA GLU A 442 20.07 11.96 4.66
C GLU A 442 20.66 10.62 5.11
N ILE A 443 20.26 10.12 6.28
CA ILE A 443 20.63 8.77 6.74
C ILE A 443 20.17 7.71 5.73
N ARG A 444 18.98 7.85 5.13
CA ARG A 444 18.50 6.92 4.09
C ARG A 444 19.39 6.92 2.85
N ALA A 445 19.85 8.10 2.40
CA ALA A 445 20.75 8.21 1.26
C ALA A 445 22.06 7.45 1.54
N HIS A 446 22.65 7.65 2.71
CA HIS A 446 23.86 6.94 3.13
C HIS A 446 23.66 5.43 3.33
N LEU A 447 22.51 4.98 3.83
CA LEU A 447 22.20 3.55 3.90
C LEU A 447 22.03 2.91 2.51
N ALA A 448 21.55 3.68 1.52
CA ALA A 448 21.51 3.23 0.13
C ALA A 448 22.92 3.11 -0.47
N GLU A 449 23.80 4.08 -0.22
CA GLU A 449 25.23 4.01 -0.61
C GLU A 449 25.91 2.78 -0.02
N ILE A 450 25.65 2.48 1.26
CA ILE A 450 26.17 1.27 1.92
C ILE A 450 25.72 0.00 1.22
N LYS A 451 24.47 -0.09 0.79
CA LYS A 451 23.95 -1.26 0.05
C LYS A 451 24.65 -1.45 -1.29
N GLU A 452 24.88 -0.37 -2.03
CA GLU A 452 25.60 -0.43 -3.31
C GLU A 452 27.06 -0.88 -3.12
N MET A 453 27.73 -0.37 -2.08
CA MET A 453 29.07 -0.82 -1.72
C MET A 453 29.09 -2.30 -1.32
N ILE A 454 28.09 -2.78 -0.56
CA ILE A 454 27.96 -4.20 -0.22
C ILE A 454 27.78 -5.05 -1.46
N ASP A 455 26.90 -4.65 -2.39
CA ASP A 455 26.68 -5.39 -3.65
C ASP A 455 27.98 -5.51 -4.46
N THR A 456 28.82 -4.47 -4.45
CA THR A 456 30.14 -4.46 -5.11
C THR A 456 31.12 -5.44 -4.45
N VAL A 457 31.13 -5.50 -3.11
CA VAL A 457 31.94 -6.45 -2.34
C VAL A 457 31.48 -7.89 -2.58
N VAL A 458 30.17 -8.13 -2.55
CA VAL A 458 29.56 -9.45 -2.77
C VAL A 458 29.85 -9.97 -4.18
N ALA A 459 29.84 -9.08 -5.18
CA ALA A 459 30.21 -9.42 -6.56
C ALA A 459 31.72 -9.69 -6.75
N GLY A 460 32.54 -9.48 -5.71
CA GLY A 460 34.00 -9.68 -5.75
C GLY A 460 34.75 -8.59 -6.51
N HIS A 461 34.11 -7.46 -6.79
CA HIS A 461 34.72 -6.35 -7.53
C HIS A 461 35.53 -5.42 -6.62
N ALA A 462 35.32 -5.48 -5.31
CA ALA A 462 36.05 -4.71 -4.31
C ALA A 462 36.14 -5.48 -2.99
N GLY A 463 37.01 -5.03 -2.09
CA GLY A 463 37.19 -5.61 -0.76
C GLY A 463 37.71 -4.58 0.23
N LYS A 464 38.93 -4.79 0.72
CA LYS A 464 39.53 -3.94 1.77
C LYS A 464 39.70 -2.47 1.38
N ASP A 465 39.79 -2.18 0.09
CA ASP A 465 39.88 -0.85 -0.50
C ASP A 465 38.64 0.02 -0.25
N LEU A 466 37.45 -0.58 -0.10
CA LEU A 466 36.22 0.15 0.26
C LEU A 466 36.07 0.39 1.76
N LEU A 467 36.93 -0.19 2.61
CA LEU A 467 36.78 -0.08 4.06
C LEU A 467 36.74 1.38 4.56
N PRO A 468 37.62 2.30 4.12
CA PRO A 468 37.56 3.69 4.56
C PRO A 468 36.25 4.41 4.16
N ALA A 469 35.66 4.02 3.03
CA ALA A 469 34.38 4.56 2.58
C ALA A 469 33.24 4.09 3.49
N PHE A 470 33.21 2.79 3.83
CA PHE A 470 32.25 2.27 4.81
C PHE A 470 32.40 2.96 6.18
N GLU A 471 33.62 3.14 6.68
CA GLU A 471 33.87 3.82 7.95
C GLU A 471 33.32 5.24 7.94
N ALA A 472 33.65 6.03 6.91
CA ALA A 472 33.16 7.40 6.77
C ALA A 472 31.63 7.47 6.72
N THR A 473 30.98 6.62 5.90
CA THR A 473 29.52 6.63 5.76
C THR A 473 28.80 6.19 7.04
N PHE A 474 29.28 5.16 7.74
CA PHE A 474 28.70 4.73 9.02
C PHE A 474 28.94 5.74 10.14
N ASP A 475 30.08 6.44 10.17
CA ASP A 475 30.34 7.52 11.14
C ASP A 475 29.37 8.69 10.94
N ILE A 476 29.07 9.05 9.69
CA ILE A 476 28.04 10.05 9.35
C ILE A 476 26.66 9.59 9.84
N ILE A 477 26.28 8.33 9.58
CA ILE A 477 24.99 7.79 10.02
C ILE A 477 24.87 7.81 11.55
N SER A 478 25.88 7.28 12.26
CA SER A 478 25.88 7.23 13.73
C SER A 478 25.88 8.62 14.36
N GLY A 479 26.63 9.57 13.78
CA GLY A 479 26.64 10.97 14.21
C GLY A 479 25.28 11.65 14.01
N SER A 480 24.67 11.48 12.84
CA SER A 480 23.35 12.00 12.49
C SER A 480 22.24 11.44 13.39
N LEU A 481 22.30 10.15 13.72
CA LEU A 481 21.35 9.50 14.65
C LEU A 481 21.48 10.04 16.07
N ARG A 482 22.70 10.24 16.58
CA ARG A 482 22.93 10.86 17.90
C ARG A 482 22.44 12.31 17.94
N LEU A 483 22.58 13.05 16.84
CA LEU A 483 22.13 14.43 16.75
C LEU A 483 20.61 14.59 16.93
N ILE A 484 19.82 13.59 16.53
CA ILE A 484 18.36 13.55 16.72
C ILE A 484 17.90 12.72 17.94
N ASP A 485 18.81 12.46 18.88
CA ASP A 485 18.58 11.72 20.14
C ASP A 485 18.14 10.25 19.91
N MET A 486 18.64 9.62 18.84
CA MET A 486 18.41 8.21 18.51
C MET A 486 19.63 7.35 18.84
N GLN A 487 19.92 7.19 20.13
CA GLN A 487 21.12 6.49 20.62
C GLN A 487 21.15 5.01 20.20
N ARG A 488 20.04 4.28 20.36
CA ARG A 488 19.97 2.84 20.11
C ARG A 488 20.18 2.47 18.63
N PRO A 489 19.56 3.16 17.65
CA PRO A 489 19.92 3.02 16.23
C PRO A 489 21.39 3.32 15.91
N ALA A 490 21.98 4.34 16.56
CA ALA A 490 23.39 4.69 16.34
C ALA A 490 24.32 3.55 16.77
N GLU A 491 24.08 2.95 17.94
CA GLU A 491 24.83 1.78 18.41
C GLU A 491 24.71 0.58 17.46
N LEU A 492 23.53 0.41 16.84
CA LEU A 492 23.31 -0.65 15.85
C LEU A 492 24.09 -0.40 14.56
N ALA A 493 24.14 0.86 14.09
CA ALA A 493 24.95 1.26 12.94
C ALA A 493 26.46 1.04 13.19
N GLU A 494 26.95 1.34 14.40
CA GLU A 494 28.34 1.05 14.80
C GLU A 494 28.65 -0.45 14.80
N ARG A 495 27.70 -1.29 15.21
CA ARG A 495 27.86 -2.75 15.14
C ARG A 495 27.81 -3.27 13.71
N CYS A 496 26.98 -2.69 12.85
CA CYS A 496 27.02 -2.99 11.40
C CYS A 496 28.41 -2.68 10.81
N LEU A 497 29.02 -1.56 11.18
CA LEU A 497 30.38 -1.20 10.76
C LEU A 497 31.42 -2.19 11.31
N SER A 498 31.29 -2.61 12.57
CA SER A 498 32.18 -3.62 13.18
C SER A 498 32.16 -4.94 12.42
N PHE A 499 30.98 -5.40 11.98
CA PHE A 499 30.85 -6.58 11.15
C PHE A 499 31.57 -6.43 9.80
N ILE A 500 31.34 -5.33 9.07
CA ILE A 500 32.01 -5.07 7.79
C ILE A 500 33.53 -5.00 7.96
N ARG A 501 34.01 -4.31 9.01
CA ARG A 501 35.43 -4.26 9.36
C ARG A 501 36.01 -5.66 9.52
N GLY A 502 35.36 -6.52 10.29
CA GLY A 502 35.77 -7.92 10.47
C GLY A 502 35.88 -8.67 9.15
N MET A 503 34.82 -8.60 8.33
CA MET A 503 34.75 -9.29 7.03
C MET A 503 35.83 -8.82 6.03
N LEU A 504 36.07 -7.51 5.93
CA LEU A 504 37.00 -6.95 4.93
C LEU A 504 38.47 -7.03 5.39
N THR A 505 38.73 -7.09 6.69
CA THR A 505 40.10 -7.19 7.22
C THR A 505 40.59 -8.62 7.36
N ASN A 506 39.70 -9.57 7.62
CA ASN A 506 40.04 -10.99 7.77
C ASN A 506 39.15 -11.90 6.91
N PRO A 507 39.27 -11.85 5.56
CA PRO A 507 38.41 -12.61 4.66
C PRO A 507 38.61 -14.13 4.72
N ALA A 508 39.63 -14.61 5.44
CA ALA A 508 39.95 -16.03 5.60
C ALA A 508 39.13 -16.72 6.71
N ASP A 509 38.43 -15.96 7.55
CA ASP A 509 37.60 -16.46 8.64
C ASP A 509 36.17 -15.88 8.55
N PRO A 510 35.42 -16.24 7.49
CA PRO A 510 34.03 -15.80 7.37
C PRO A 510 33.18 -16.44 8.47
N PRO A 511 32.02 -15.83 8.82
CA PRO A 511 31.03 -16.45 9.68
C PRO A 511 30.75 -17.88 9.20
N SER A 512 30.53 -18.80 10.13
CA SER A 512 30.25 -20.22 9.84
C SER A 512 28.96 -20.46 9.04
N MET A 513 28.22 -19.40 8.73
CA MET A 513 26.93 -19.38 8.09
C MET A 513 27.08 -18.90 6.64
N ASP A 514 26.71 -19.72 5.65
CA ASP A 514 26.87 -19.39 4.22
C ASP A 514 26.08 -18.15 3.73
N ASN A 515 24.96 -17.80 4.40
CA ASN A 515 24.07 -16.68 4.04
C ASN A 515 24.32 -15.41 4.86
N TYR A 516 25.54 -15.20 5.35
CA TYR A 516 25.87 -14.08 6.23
C TYR A 516 25.57 -12.68 5.63
N TRP A 517 25.80 -12.47 4.32
CA TRP A 517 25.45 -11.21 3.64
C TRP A 517 23.94 -10.95 3.61
N GLU A 518 23.15 -12.01 3.50
CA GLU A 518 21.69 -11.90 3.51
C GLU A 518 21.18 -11.49 4.90
N VAL A 519 21.72 -12.11 5.95
CA VAL A 519 21.39 -11.77 7.34
C VAL A 519 21.82 -10.32 7.67
N PHE A 520 22.94 -9.87 7.14
CA PHE A 520 23.37 -8.49 7.27
C PHE A 520 22.45 -7.51 6.54
N ALA A 521 22.01 -7.85 5.32
CA ALA A 521 21.08 -7.02 4.57
C ALA A 521 19.70 -6.87 5.28
N ASP A 522 19.32 -7.82 6.13
CA ASP A 522 18.12 -7.73 6.96
C ASP A 522 18.29 -6.80 8.15
N SER A 523 19.47 -6.77 8.78
CA SER A 523 19.73 -5.84 9.89
C SER A 523 19.62 -4.40 9.40
N ILE A 524 20.16 -4.10 8.22
CA ILE A 524 20.01 -2.80 7.56
C ILE A 524 18.54 -2.51 7.22
N ALA A 525 17.79 -3.49 6.70
CA ALA A 525 16.37 -3.30 6.36
C ALA A 525 15.51 -2.99 7.61
N CYS A 526 15.78 -3.67 8.73
CA CYS A 526 15.15 -3.42 10.02
C CYS A 526 15.52 -2.04 10.58
N LEU A 527 16.79 -1.62 10.47
CA LEU A 527 17.23 -0.27 10.86
C LEU A 527 16.48 0.79 10.05
N GLU A 528 16.42 0.67 8.72
CA GLU A 528 15.65 1.58 7.89
C GLU A 528 14.17 1.60 8.30
N TYR A 529 13.58 0.46 8.67
CA TYR A 529 12.17 0.38 9.06
C TYR A 529 11.90 1.13 10.36
N TYR A 530 12.82 1.01 11.32
CA TYR A 530 12.79 1.82 12.53
C TYR A 530 12.84 3.32 12.21
N LEU A 531 13.75 3.74 11.33
CA LEU A 531 13.90 5.14 10.95
C LEU A 531 12.65 5.68 10.25
N ASP A 532 12.05 4.90 9.36
CA ASP A 532 10.81 5.28 8.70
C ASP A 532 9.68 5.45 9.71
N THR A 533 9.47 4.46 10.59
CA THR A 533 8.36 4.53 11.56
C THR A 533 8.54 5.62 12.62
N SER A 534 9.77 5.89 13.06
CA SER A 534 10.06 6.93 14.06
C SER A 534 10.02 8.35 13.50
N ALA A 535 10.42 8.55 12.23
CA ALA A 535 10.47 9.88 11.61
C ALA A 535 9.08 10.49 11.38
N PHE A 536 8.04 9.67 11.19
CA PHE A 536 6.67 10.12 10.97
C PHE A 536 5.85 10.29 12.26
N GLY A 537 6.47 10.27 13.44
CA GLY A 537 5.77 10.48 14.72
C GLY A 537 4.86 9.32 15.15
N ASN A 538 4.91 8.19 14.43
CA ASN A 538 4.28 6.96 14.87
C ASN A 538 5.03 6.39 16.07
N ALA A 539 4.34 5.67 16.97
CA ALA A 539 5.00 4.92 18.04
C ALA A 539 6.02 3.95 17.41
N ALA A 540 7.30 4.30 17.52
CA ALA A 540 8.39 3.57 16.91
C ALA A 540 8.36 2.13 17.44
N ASN A 541 8.25 1.15 16.54
CA ASN A 541 8.20 -0.24 16.96
C ASN A 541 9.64 -0.73 17.21
N GLU A 542 10.09 -0.60 18.46
CA GLU A 542 11.43 -1.00 18.90
C GLU A 542 11.77 -2.47 18.59
N SER A 543 10.78 -3.34 18.37
CA SER A 543 11.00 -4.73 17.96
C SER A 543 11.76 -4.87 16.63
N SER A 544 11.75 -3.85 15.78
CA SER A 544 12.57 -3.81 14.58
C SER A 544 14.07 -3.71 14.90
N LEU A 545 14.45 -2.91 15.91
CA LEU A 545 15.82 -2.85 16.40
C LEU A 545 16.22 -4.14 17.12
N ASP A 546 15.30 -4.79 17.83
CA ASP A 546 15.54 -6.13 18.40
C ASP A 546 15.87 -7.14 17.30
N THR A 547 15.07 -7.17 16.23
CA THR A 547 15.31 -8.08 15.09
C THR A 547 16.63 -7.77 14.38
N ALA A 548 16.96 -6.49 14.18
CA ALA A 548 18.24 -6.07 13.61
C ALA A 548 19.42 -6.51 14.50
N ASN A 549 19.28 -6.38 15.81
CA ASN A 549 20.27 -6.80 16.78
C ASN A 549 20.47 -8.33 16.75
N GLU A 550 19.38 -9.10 16.72
CA GLU A 550 19.45 -10.55 16.58
C GLU A 550 20.18 -10.96 15.30
N CYS A 551 19.94 -10.28 14.17
CA CYS A 551 20.64 -10.52 12.91
C CYS A 551 22.17 -10.37 13.09
N LEU A 552 22.61 -9.25 13.68
CA LEU A 552 24.04 -8.99 13.94
C LEU A 552 24.64 -10.01 14.92
N GLN A 553 23.89 -10.42 15.95
CA GLN A 553 24.35 -11.43 16.90
C GLN A 553 24.62 -12.79 16.23
N ALA A 554 23.80 -13.21 15.27
CA ALA A 554 24.09 -14.43 14.50
C ALA A 554 25.34 -14.32 13.62
N LEU A 555 25.72 -13.09 13.26
CA LEU A 555 26.93 -12.81 12.52
C LEU A 555 28.18 -12.70 13.42
N GLY A 556 28.02 -12.87 14.74
CA GLY A 556 29.10 -12.83 15.72
C GLY A 556 29.45 -11.44 16.24
N VAL A 557 28.55 -10.45 16.08
CA VAL A 557 28.78 -9.03 16.42
C VAL A 557 27.67 -8.42 17.28
#